data_AF-A0A2K3NEF5-F1
#
_entry.id   AF-A0A2K3NEF5-F1
#
_cell.length_a   1.000
_cell.length_b   1.000
_cell.length_c   1.000
_cell.angle_alpha   90.00
_cell.angle_beta   90.00
_cell.angle_gamma   90.00
#
_symmetry.space_group_name_H-M   'P 1'
#
loop_
_entity.id
_entity.type
_entity.pdbx_description
1 polymer ?
#
loop_
_entity_poly.entity_id
_entity_poly.type
_entity_poly.pdbx_seq_one_letter_code
_entity_poly.pdbx_strand_id
1 'polypeptide(L)'
;MCVNSMLQKAPFGYSRKDVILIGLGVTFLGIALKSGLEFAGVDPLQAGNVVQLVLVLGLTVGWISTYIFRVSNKEMTYAQQLRDYESKVMEKRLESLTEAELQVLLQEVEEEKSR
;
A
#
# COMPACT_ATOMS: atom_id res chain seq x y z
N MET A 1 19.81 -21.59 -12.36
CA MET A 1 18.62 -21.04 -13.04
C MET A 1 18.22 -19.76 -12.31
N CYS A 2 18.28 -18.63 -13.00
CA CYS A 2 17.90 -17.26 -12.61
C CYS A 2 17.48 -16.98 -11.16
N VAL A 3 18.43 -16.64 -10.29
CA VAL A 3 18.19 -15.67 -9.20
C VAL A 3 18.38 -14.28 -9.80
N ASN A 4 17.51 -13.90 -10.74
CA ASN A 4 17.37 -12.50 -11.10
C ASN A 4 16.47 -11.90 -10.04
N SER A 5 17.10 -11.37 -9.01
CA SER A 5 16.48 -10.60 -7.95
C SER A 5 15.45 -9.66 -8.59
N MET A 6 14.19 -9.90 -8.23
CA MET A 6 13.09 -9.00 -8.49
C MET A 6 13.55 -7.60 -8.09
N LEU A 7 13.86 -6.74 -9.06
CA LEU A 7 13.87 -5.30 -8.89
C LEU A 7 12.42 -4.92 -8.60
N GLN A 8 11.98 -5.18 -7.37
CA GLN A 8 10.68 -4.80 -6.87
C GLN A 8 10.70 -3.28 -6.81
N LYS A 9 10.29 -2.66 -7.92
CA LYS A 9 10.22 -1.22 -8.08
C LYS A 9 9.38 -0.70 -6.93
N ALA A 10 9.99 0.09 -6.04
CA ALA A 10 9.29 0.61 -4.87
C ALA A 10 7.99 1.29 -5.35
N PRO A 11 6.86 1.07 -4.66
CA PRO A 11 5.62 1.71 -5.03
C PRO A 11 5.79 3.23 -5.06
N PHE A 12 5.01 3.88 -5.92
CA PHE A 12 5.08 5.33 -6.13
C PHE A 12 5.01 6.09 -4.79
N GLY A 13 5.93 7.03 -4.58
CA GLY A 13 6.02 7.84 -3.37
C GLY A 13 7.12 7.44 -2.38
N TYR A 14 7.82 6.33 -2.61
CA TYR A 14 8.95 5.88 -1.78
C TYR A 14 10.33 6.17 -2.39
N SER A 15 10.38 6.56 -3.68
CA SER A 15 11.62 6.93 -4.37
C SER A 15 11.91 8.42 -4.25
N ARG A 16 13.20 8.79 -4.17
CA ARG A 16 13.66 10.20 -4.11
C ARG A 16 13.10 11.05 -5.25
N LYS A 17 13.01 10.47 -6.45
CA LYS A 17 12.47 11.14 -7.64
C LYS A 17 10.98 11.45 -7.49
N ASP A 18 10.23 10.54 -6.87
CA ASP A 18 8.78 10.70 -6.67
C ASP A 18 8.50 11.81 -5.66
N VAL A 19 9.27 11.89 -4.57
CA VAL A 19 9.13 12.97 -3.57
C VAL A 19 9.37 14.34 -4.20
N ILE A 20 10.42 14.46 -5.03
CA ILE A 20 10.71 15.71 -5.75
C ILE A 20 9.60 16.03 -6.74
N LEU A 21 9.10 15.03 -7.49
CA LEU A 21 8.03 15.21 -8.46
C LEU A 21 6.73 15.68 -7.80
N ILE A 22 6.36 15.08 -6.66
CA ILE A 22 5.17 15.47 -5.90
C ILE A 22 5.34 16.89 -5.34
N GLY A 23 6.49 17.21 -4.75
CA GLY A 23 6.77 18.56 -4.23
C GLY A 23 6.69 19.65 -5.30
N LEU A 24 7.26 19.39 -6.47
CA LEU A 24 7.12 20.27 -7.64
C LEU A 24 5.66 20.35 -8.09
N GLY A 25 4.97 19.21 -8.20
CA GLY A 25 3.56 19.16 -8.60
C GLY A 25 2.65 20.00 -7.72
N VAL A 26 2.78 19.90 -6.39
CA VAL A 26 2.01 20.69 -5.43
C VAL A 26 2.33 22.19 -5.55
N THR A 27 3.60 22.53 -5.78
CA THR A 27 4.02 23.92 -5.96
C THR A 27 3.43 24.53 -7.23
N PHE A 28 3.53 23.83 -8.37
CA PHE A 28 2.92 24.25 -9.62
C PHE A 28 1.41 24.33 -9.53
N LEU A 29 0.77 23.40 -8.82
CA LEU A 29 -0.67 23.44 -8.57
C LEU A 29 -1.08 24.70 -7.81
N GLY A 30 -0.34 25.09 -6.77
CA GLY A 30 -0.61 26.33 -6.03
C GLY A 30 -0.49 27.59 -6.90
N ILE A 31 0.54 27.66 -7.74
CA ILE A 31 0.73 28.77 -8.69
C ILE A 31 -0.41 28.79 -9.72
N ALA A 32 -0.76 27.63 -10.28
CA ALA A 32 -1.83 27.49 -11.26
C ALA A 32 -3.19 27.89 -10.68
N LEU A 33 -3.50 27.47 -9.45
CA LEU A 33 -4.74 27.86 -8.76
C LEU A 33 -4.79 29.37 -8.52
N LYS A 34 -3.70 29.99 -8.04
CA LYS A 34 -3.63 31.44 -7.82
C LYS A 34 -3.82 32.20 -9.13
N SER A 35 -3.11 31.81 -10.19
CA SER A 35 -3.22 32.45 -11.50
C SER A 35 -4.61 32.25 -12.12
N GLY A 36 -5.25 31.09 -11.92
CA GLY A 36 -6.62 30.84 -12.37
C GLY A 36 -7.65 31.71 -11.64
N LEU A 37 -7.48 31.91 -10.33
CA LEU A 37 -8.32 32.81 -9.52
C LEU A 37 -8.13 34.27 -9.92
N GLU A 38 -6.90 34.70 -10.18
CA GLU A 38 -6.61 36.05 -10.69
C GLU A 38 -7.22 36.28 -12.09
N PHE A 39 -7.15 35.28 -12.97
CA PHE A 39 -7.79 35.33 -14.29
C PHE A 39 -9.32 35.42 -14.19
N ALA A 40 -9.92 34.81 -13.17
CA ALA A 40 -11.34 34.94 -12.87
C ALA A 40 -11.73 36.30 -12.25
N GLY A 41 -10.77 37.21 -12.05
CA GLY A 41 -10.99 38.57 -11.55
C GLY A 41 -10.92 38.72 -10.04
N VAL A 42 -10.40 37.72 -9.32
CA VAL A 42 -10.18 37.81 -7.87
C VAL A 42 -8.91 38.61 -7.58
N ASP A 43 -8.98 39.53 -6.61
CA ASP A 43 -7.83 40.31 -6.17
C ASP A 43 -6.65 39.40 -5.78
N PRO A 44 -5.40 39.74 -6.16
CA PRO A 44 -4.22 38.90 -5.91
C PRO A 44 -4.02 38.52 -4.44
N LEU A 45 -4.39 39.43 -3.52
CA LEU A 45 -4.30 39.21 -2.08
C LEU A 45 -5.33 38.18 -1.60
N GLN A 46 -6.57 38.27 -2.10
CA GLN A 46 -7.63 37.32 -1.77
C GLN A 46 -7.37 35.96 -2.41
N ALA A 47 -6.92 35.93 -3.68
CA ALA A 47 -6.54 34.71 -4.37
C ALA A 47 -5.45 33.94 -3.61
N GLY A 48 -4.44 34.64 -3.09
CA GLY A 48 -3.41 34.05 -2.23
C GLY A 48 -3.98 33.39 -0.97
N ASN A 49 -4.85 34.09 -0.24
CA ASN A 49 -5.48 33.56 0.97
C ASN A 49 -6.33 32.33 0.69
N VAL A 50 -7.13 32.34 -0.39
CA VAL A 50 -7.96 31.21 -0.79
C VAL A 50 -7.10 30.00 -1.14
N VAL A 51 -6.06 30.18 -1.95
CA VAL A 51 -5.15 29.08 -2.34
C VAL A 51 -4.46 28.49 -1.11
N GLN A 52 -3.98 29.34 -0.20
CA GLN A 52 -3.36 28.88 1.04
C GLN A 52 -4.35 28.05 1.87
N LEU A 53 -5.58 28.53 2.04
CA LEU A 53 -6.60 27.85 2.84
C LEU A 53 -6.98 26.51 2.19
N VAL A 54 -7.15 26.47 0.86
CA VAL A 54 -7.45 25.25 0.10
C VAL A 54 -6.30 24.24 0.18
N LEU A 55 -5.05 24.66 -0.03
CA LEU A 55 -3.92 23.73 0.00
C LEU A 55 -3.65 23.22 1.41
N VAL A 56 -3.64 24.09 2.42
CA VAL A 56 -3.37 23.69 3.80
C VAL A 56 -4.49 22.79 4.33
N LEU A 57 -5.75 23.19 4.20
CA LEU A 57 -6.87 22.36 4.65
C LEU A 57 -7.02 21.11 3.79
N GLY A 58 -6.85 21.20 2.47
CA GLY A 58 -6.93 20.06 1.56
C GLY A 58 -5.86 19.01 1.86
N LEU A 59 -4.61 19.43 2.08
CA LEU A 59 -3.54 18.52 2.49
C LEU A 59 -3.79 17.96 3.90
N THR A 60 -4.30 18.76 4.84
CA THR A 60 -4.59 18.30 6.21
C THR A 60 -5.71 17.26 6.22
N VAL A 61 -6.82 17.55 5.56
CA VAL A 61 -7.96 16.64 5.43
C VAL A 61 -7.56 15.41 4.60
N GLY A 62 -6.83 15.59 3.50
CA GLY A 62 -6.29 14.50 2.70
C GLY A 62 -5.40 13.60 3.54
N TRP A 63 -4.45 14.16 4.28
CA TRP A 63 -3.57 13.44 5.19
C TRP A 63 -4.36 12.67 6.25
N ILE A 64 -5.27 13.31 6.96
CA ILE A 64 -6.12 12.67 7.98
C ILE A 64 -6.98 11.56 7.36
N SER A 65 -7.54 11.78 6.18
CA SER A 65 -8.34 10.77 5.49
C SER A 65 -7.51 9.51 5.21
N THR A 66 -6.22 9.62 4.89
CA THR A 66 -5.35 8.43 4.73
C THR A 66 -5.26 7.60 6.00
N TYR A 67 -5.34 8.21 7.19
CA TYR A 67 -5.38 7.47 8.45
C TYR A 67 -6.73 6.80 8.63
N ILE A 68 -7.83 7.50 8.36
CA ILE A 68 -9.19 6.95 8.49
C ILE A 68 -9.36 5.75 7.54
N PHE A 69 -8.91 5.85 6.28
CA PHE A 69 -8.95 4.74 5.33
C PHE A 69 -8.12 3.54 5.79
N ARG A 70 -6.93 3.78 6.35
CA ARG A 70 -6.07 2.72 6.90
C ARG A 70 -6.72 2.00 8.09
N VAL A 71 -7.39 2.77 8.97
CA VAL A 71 -8.14 2.23 10.11
C VAL A 71 -9.38 1.46 9.65
N SER A 72 -10.14 2.01 8.71
CA SER A 72 -11.37 1.39 8.19
C SER A 72 -11.10 0.10 7.41
N ASN A 73 -9.97 0.01 6.71
CA ASN A 73 -9.59 -1.20 5.97
C ASN A 73 -9.12 -2.36 6.88
N LYS A 74 -9.07 -2.18 8.21
CA LYS A 74 -8.70 -3.24 9.16
C LYS A 74 -7.38 -3.97 8.81
N GLU A 75 -6.41 -3.27 8.24
CA GLU A 75 -5.01 -3.72 8.13
C GLU A 75 -4.37 -3.63 9.53
N MET A 76 -4.91 -4.39 10.47
CA MET A 76 -4.39 -4.49 11.82
C MET A 76 -3.18 -5.42 11.75
N THR A 77 -2.00 -4.85 11.95
CA THR A 77 -0.68 -5.50 11.93
C THR A 77 -0.66 -6.90 12.58
N TYR A 78 -1.49 -7.14 13.60
CA TYR A 78 -1.60 -8.44 14.25
C TYR A 78 -2.29 -9.54 13.42
N ALA A 79 -3.40 -9.23 12.74
CA ALA A 79 -4.17 -10.22 11.97
C ALA A 79 -3.44 -10.63 10.67
N GLN A 80 -2.71 -9.71 10.03
CA GLN A 80 -1.84 -10.03 8.90
C GLN A 80 -0.66 -10.91 9.33
N GLN A 81 0.01 -10.57 10.44
CA GLN A 81 1.14 -11.34 10.95
C GLN A 81 0.77 -12.77 11.34
N LEU A 82 -0.39 -12.97 11.97
CA LEU A 82 -0.85 -14.31 12.33
C LEU A 82 -1.10 -15.17 11.08
N ARG A 83 -1.79 -14.64 10.07
CA ARG A 83 -2.02 -15.34 8.79
C ARG A 83 -0.73 -15.67 8.05
N ASP A 84 0.22 -14.73 8.01
CA ASP A 84 1.51 -14.93 7.36
C ASP A 84 2.39 -15.94 8.12
N TYR A 85 2.30 -15.97 9.46
CA TYR A 85 2.98 -16.97 10.28
C TYR A 85 2.38 -18.37 10.11
N GLU A 86 1.06 -18.49 10.17
CA GLU A 86 0.33 -19.76 9.97
C GLU A 86 0.59 -20.34 8.57
N SER A 87 0.55 -19.51 7.53
CA SER A 87 0.80 -19.94 6.16
C SER A 87 2.23 -20.47 6.00
N LYS A 88 3.22 -19.76 6.53
CA LYS A 88 4.64 -20.18 6.49
C LYS A 88 4.92 -21.43 7.32
N VAL A 89 4.23 -21.62 8.44
CA VAL A 89 4.34 -22.85 9.24
C VAL A 89 3.70 -24.02 8.52
N MET A 90 2.53 -23.83 7.89
CA MET A 90 1.88 -24.88 7.11
C MET A 90 2.73 -25.31 5.91
N GLU A 91 3.33 -24.34 5.21
CA GLU A 91 4.26 -24.59 4.10
C GLU A 91 5.50 -25.36 4.58
N LYS A 92 6.12 -24.94 5.70
CA LYS A 92 7.22 -25.70 6.31
C LYS A 92 6.81 -27.09 6.80
N ARG A 93 5.56 -27.28 7.24
CA ARG A 93 5.03 -28.59 7.64
C ARG A 93 4.87 -29.51 6.43
N LEU A 94 4.35 -29.00 5.32
CA LEU A 94 4.24 -29.72 4.05
C LEU A 94 5.62 -30.03 3.43
N GLU A 95 6.58 -29.11 3.52
CA GLU A 95 7.96 -29.36 3.08
C GLU A 95 8.71 -30.33 4.03
N SER A 96 8.42 -30.30 5.33
CA SER A 96 8.99 -31.24 6.30
C SER A 96 8.32 -32.61 6.30
N LEU A 97 7.10 -32.70 5.77
CA LEU A 97 6.41 -33.95 5.44
C LEU A 97 6.97 -34.44 4.11
N THR A 98 8.16 -35.04 4.20
CA THR A 98 8.85 -35.77 3.14
C THR A 98 7.86 -36.61 2.32
N GLU A 99 7.94 -36.58 0.98
CA GLU A 99 7.08 -37.34 0.03
C GLU A 99 6.89 -38.83 0.38
N ALA A 100 7.80 -39.40 1.18
CA ALA A 100 7.73 -40.76 1.71
C ALA A 100 6.64 -40.99 2.78
N GLU A 101 6.31 -40.00 3.64
CA GLU A 101 5.25 -40.15 4.66
C GLU A 101 3.87 -39.81 4.10
N LEU A 102 3.80 -38.90 3.12
CA LEU A 102 2.56 -38.52 2.43
C LEU A 102 2.00 -39.70 1.61
N GLN A 103 2.87 -40.52 1.02
CA GLN A 103 2.47 -41.76 0.34
C GLN A 103 2.01 -42.84 1.33
N VAL A 104 2.64 -42.97 2.50
CA VAL A 104 2.21 -43.92 3.54
C VAL A 104 0.84 -43.55 4.11
N LEU A 105 0.59 -42.26 4.38
CA LEU A 105 -0.71 -41.78 4.87
C LEU A 105 -1.83 -41.92 3.82
N LEU A 106 -1.52 -41.73 2.53
CA LEU A 106 -2.48 -42.01 1.44
C LEU A 106 -2.81 -43.50 1.34
N GLN A 107 -1.81 -44.36 1.55
CA GLN A 107 -1.97 -45.81 1.48
C GLN A 107 -2.79 -46.36 2.66
N GLU A 108 -2.61 -45.82 3.89
CA GLU A 108 -3.44 -46.18 5.05
C GLU A 108 -4.91 -45.76 4.89
N VAL A 109 -5.19 -44.57 4.35
CA VAL A 109 -6.57 -44.10 4.15
C VAL A 109 -7.31 -44.92 3.09
N GLU A 110 -6.62 -45.41 2.08
CA GLU A 110 -7.20 -46.25 1.03
C GLU A 110 -7.46 -47.69 1.52
N GLU A 111 -6.62 -48.21 2.42
CA GLU A 111 -6.86 -49.48 3.12
C GLU A 111 -8.01 -49.40 4.14
N GLU A 112 -8.16 -48.28 4.84
CA GLU A 112 -9.25 -48.11 5.81
C GLU A 112 -10.61 -47.87 5.13
N LYS A 113 -10.64 -47.22 3.95
CA LYS A 113 -11.86 -47.02 3.16
C LYS A 113 -12.34 -48.27 2.41
N SER A 114 -11.46 -49.24 2.21
CA SER A 114 -11.78 -50.52 1.55
C SER A 114 -12.15 -51.64 2.53
N ARG A 115 -12.01 -51.39 3.84
CA ARG A 115 -12.55 -52.22 4.92
C ARG A 115 -13.96 -51.76 5.31
#